data_AF-A0A382HBN1-F1
#
_entry.id   AF-A0A382HBN1-F1
#
_cell.length_a   1.000
_cell.length_b   1.000
_cell.length_c   1.000
_cell.angle_alpha   90.00
_cell.angle_beta   90.00
_cell.angle_gamma   90.00
#
_symmetry.space_group_name_H-M   'P 1'
#
loop_
_entity.id
_entity.type
_entity.pdbx_description
1 polymer ?
#
loop_
_entity_poly.entity_id
_entity_poly.type
_entity_poly.pdbx_seq_one_letter_code
_entity_poly.pdbx_strand_id
1 'polypeptide(L)'
;MLKPKRKITKKEIQRDPFIENIFTFKEHINQKKSIYIKMIIGVIAVFILSYLYTNNRSSNLEVAETLMSKAMVYVDLDDNDNASIYLQQVIDEYGNTNAGLNANYYLGRIYFITGEYEMALPHFERYAKKG
;
A
#
# COMPACT_ATOMS: atom_id res chain seq x y z
N MET A 1 -35.85 -47.67 38.96
CA MET A 1 -36.46 -46.44 39.50
C MET A 1 -35.63 -45.25 39.04
N LEU A 2 -36.22 -44.26 38.38
CA LEU A 2 -35.51 -43.07 37.90
C LEU A 2 -35.25 -42.13 39.09
N LYS A 3 -33.98 -41.72 39.28
CA LYS A 3 -33.62 -40.77 40.33
C LYS A 3 -34.29 -39.41 40.06
N PRO A 4 -34.76 -38.70 41.10
CA PRO A 4 -35.41 -37.41 40.93
C PRO A 4 -34.45 -36.38 40.33
N LYS A 5 -34.92 -35.62 39.34
CA LYS A 5 -34.16 -34.55 38.68
C LYS A 5 -33.91 -33.40 39.66
N ARG A 6 -32.64 -33.04 39.86
CA ARG A 6 -32.22 -31.93 40.73
C ARG A 6 -32.72 -30.60 40.15
N LYS A 7 -33.35 -29.75 40.99
CA LYS A 7 -33.81 -28.41 40.60
C LYS A 7 -32.67 -27.41 40.81
N ILE A 8 -32.18 -26.81 39.73
CA ILE A 8 -31.15 -25.77 39.78
C ILE A 8 -31.81 -24.48 40.28
N THR A 9 -31.21 -23.81 41.26
CA THR A 9 -31.76 -22.57 41.83
C THR A 9 -31.29 -21.33 41.06
N LYS A 10 -32.12 -20.28 40.98
CA LYS A 10 -31.76 -18.99 40.33
C LYS A 10 -30.45 -18.39 40.85
N LYS A 11 -30.10 -18.62 42.12
CA LYS A 11 -28.83 -18.20 42.74
C LYS A 11 -27.62 -18.97 42.22
N GLU A 12 -27.74 -20.27 41.93
CA GLU A 12 -26.68 -21.07 41.31
C GLU A 12 -26.42 -20.62 39.86
N ILE A 13 -27.48 -20.28 39.11
CA ILE A 13 -27.35 -19.74 37.73
C ILE A 13 -26.67 -18.36 37.73
N GLN A 14 -26.87 -17.55 38.78
CA GLN A 14 -26.21 -16.25 38.93
C GLN A 14 -24.73 -16.35 39.33
N ARG A 15 -24.33 -17.44 39.99
CA ARG A 15 -22.94 -17.75 40.37
C ARG A 15 -22.34 -18.85 39.50
N ASP A 16 -22.74 -18.88 38.23
CA ASP A 16 -22.07 -19.70 37.25
C ASP A 16 -20.71 -19.03 36.93
N PRO A 17 -19.58 -19.76 36.99
CA PRO A 17 -18.27 -19.27 36.59
C PRO A 17 -18.26 -18.54 35.24
N PHE A 18 -19.12 -18.96 34.31
CA PHE A 18 -19.30 -18.30 33.02
C PHE A 18 -19.90 -16.89 33.15
N ILE A 19 -20.95 -16.74 33.96
CA ILE A 19 -21.64 -15.48 34.18
C ILE A 19 -20.74 -14.51 34.96
N GLU A 20 -20.00 -15.02 35.95
CA GLU A 20 -19.01 -14.24 36.71
C GLU A 20 -17.86 -13.74 35.83
N ASN A 21 -17.36 -14.57 34.91
CA ASN A 21 -16.36 -14.16 33.92
C ASN A 21 -16.89 -13.05 33.00
N ILE A 22 -18.15 -13.10 32.56
CA ILE A 22 -18.76 -12.04 31.77
C ILE A 22 -18.88 -10.73 32.56
N PHE A 23 -19.30 -10.81 33.82
CA PHE A 23 -19.45 -9.63 34.67
C PHE A 23 -18.11 -8.98 35.00
N THR A 24 -17.11 -9.77 35.38
CA THR A 24 -15.75 -9.27 35.67
C THR A 24 -15.09 -8.68 34.42
N PHE A 25 -15.28 -9.31 33.25
CA PHE A 25 -14.81 -8.76 31.97
C PHE A 25 -15.50 -7.45 31.61
N LYS A 26 -16.83 -7.39 31.79
CA LYS A 26 -17.62 -6.17 31.59
C LYS A 26 -17.14 -5.05 32.51
N GLU A 27 -16.86 -5.36 33.77
CA GLU A 27 -16.38 -4.40 34.76
C GLU A 27 -14.99 -3.88 34.41
N HIS A 28 -14.09 -4.77 33.95
CA HIS A 28 -12.75 -4.39 33.49
C HIS A 28 -12.78 -3.48 32.25
N ILE A 29 -13.63 -3.79 31.28
CA ILE A 29 -13.84 -2.93 30.10
C ILE A 29 -14.44 -1.59 30.51
N ASN A 30 -15.40 -1.58 31.44
CA ASN A 30 -16.07 -0.35 31.84
C ASN A 30 -15.13 0.58 32.61
N GLN A 31 -14.27 0.04 33.49
CA GLN A 31 -13.27 0.82 34.24
C GLN A 31 -12.24 1.48 33.31
N LYS A 32 -11.82 0.81 32.23
CA LYS A 32 -10.81 1.32 31.29
C LYS A 32 -11.36 1.69 29.91
N LYS A 33 -12.67 1.96 29.82
CA LYS A 33 -13.40 2.17 28.56
C LYS A 33 -12.74 3.19 27.64
N SER A 34 -12.25 4.30 28.19
CA SER A 34 -11.56 5.37 27.43
C SER A 34 -10.27 4.88 26.76
N ILE A 35 -9.50 4.00 27.41
CA ILE A 35 -8.27 3.44 26.85
C ILE A 35 -8.61 2.49 25.69
N TYR A 36 -9.59 1.61 25.88
CA TYR A 36 -10.02 0.68 24.83
C TYR A 36 -10.60 1.41 23.61
N ILE A 37 -11.41 2.45 23.81
CA ILE A 37 -11.94 3.28 22.72
C ILE A 37 -10.79 3.93 21.93
N LYS A 38 -9.80 4.51 22.62
CA LYS A 38 -8.61 5.09 21.95
C LYS A 38 -7.81 4.05 21.18
N MET A 39 -7.65 2.83 21.72
CA MET A 39 -6.99 1.74 20.99
C MET A 39 -7.75 1.35 19.73
N ILE A 40 -9.08 1.19 19.81
CA ILE A 40 -9.92 0.85 18.65
C ILE A 40 -9.84 1.95 17.59
N ILE A 41 -9.95 3.23 17.99
CA ILE A 41 -9.80 4.36 17.06
C ILE A 41 -8.41 4.34 16.42
N GLY A 42 -7.35 4.09 17.20
CA GLY A 42 -5.99 3.99 16.69
C GLY A 42 -5.84 2.88 15.64
N VAL A 43 -6.40 1.70 15.92
CA VAL A 43 -6.39 0.57 14.97
C VAL A 43 -7.15 0.92 13.69
N ILE A 44 -8.35 1.50 13.79
CA ILE A 44 -9.14 1.94 12.63
C ILE A 44 -8.37 2.99 11.82
N ALA A 45 -7.74 3.96 12.48
CA ALA A 45 -6.94 4.98 11.82
C ALA A 45 -5.77 4.38 11.04
N VAL A 46 -5.06 3.38 11.59
CA VAL A 46 -3.99 2.65 10.89
C VAL A 46 -4.52 1.95 9.64
N PHE A 47 -5.66 1.27 9.73
CA PHE A 47 -6.27 0.62 8.56
C PHE A 47 -6.68 1.63 7.47
N ILE A 48 -7.27 2.77 7.85
CA ILE A 48 -7.64 3.83 6.90
C ILE A 48 -6.38 4.40 6.22
N LEU A 49 -5.34 4.73 6.99
CA LEU A 49 -4.08 5.25 6.45
C LEU A 49 -3.42 4.23 5.51
N SER A 50 -3.40 2.95 5.88
CA SER A 50 -2.89 1.88 5.01
C SER A 50 -3.67 1.79 3.70
N TYR A 51 -5.01 1.82 3.76
CA TYR A 51 -5.86 1.75 2.57
C TYR A 51 -5.63 2.93 1.63
N LEU A 52 -5.57 4.16 2.17
CA LEU A 52 -5.29 5.37 1.38
C LEU A 52 -3.91 5.30 0.73
N TYR A 53 -2.89 4.84 1.47
CA TYR A 53 -1.53 4.66 0.94
C TYR A 53 -1.50 3.65 -0.21
N THR A 54 -2.17 2.51 -0.07
CA THR A 54 -2.22 1.48 -1.13
C THR A 54 -3.03 1.93 -2.35
N ASN A 55 -4.15 2.62 -2.15
CA ASN A 55 -5.01 3.07 -3.24
C ASN A 55 -4.33 4.14 -4.11
N ASN A 56 -3.70 5.13 -3.47
CA ASN A 56 -2.96 6.17 -4.17
C ASN A 56 -1.78 5.58 -4.99
N ARG A 57 -1.11 4.57 -4.44
CA ARG A 57 0.00 3.90 -5.14
C ARG A 57 -0.47 3.14 -6.39
N SER A 58 -1.60 2.44 -6.32
CA SER A 58 -2.13 1.69 -7.48
C SER A 58 -2.52 2.63 -8.62
N SER A 59 -3.23 3.72 -8.31
CA SER A 59 -3.59 4.74 -9.29
C SER A 59 -2.36 5.35 -9.96
N ASN A 60 -1.34 5.69 -9.19
CA ASN A 60 -0.10 6.26 -9.72
C ASN A 60 0.66 5.27 -10.62
N LEU A 61 0.61 3.96 -10.33
CA LEU A 61 1.23 2.95 -11.18
C LEU A 61 0.55 2.86 -12.55
N GLU A 62 -0.77 2.89 -12.60
CA GLU A 62 -1.52 2.84 -13.86
C GLU A 62 -1.26 4.07 -14.75
N VAL A 63 -1.20 5.26 -14.14
CA VAL A 63 -0.84 6.50 -14.86
C VAL A 63 0.59 6.44 -15.37
N ALA A 64 1.54 5.94 -14.57
CA ALA A 64 2.93 5.76 -14.97
C ALA A 64 3.07 4.83 -16.19
N GLU A 65 2.38 3.69 -16.19
CA GLU A 65 2.39 2.74 -17.30
C GLU A 65 1.73 3.30 -18.56
N THR A 66 0.65 4.08 -18.40
CA THR A 66 -0.01 4.76 -19.53
C THR A 66 0.92 5.78 -20.18
N LEU A 67 1.60 6.58 -19.36
CA LEU A 67 2.54 7.58 -19.84
C LEU A 67 3.79 6.94 -20.48
N MET A 68 4.27 5.84 -19.90
CA MET A 68 5.34 5.02 -20.47
C MET A 68 4.93 4.43 -21.83
N SER A 69 3.71 3.91 -21.94
CA SER A 69 3.17 3.38 -23.20
C SER A 69 3.13 4.48 -24.27
N LYS A 70 2.71 5.69 -23.90
CA LYS A 70 2.75 6.85 -24.80
C LYS A 70 4.17 7.20 -25.23
N ALA A 71 5.13 7.18 -24.32
CA ALA A 71 6.53 7.41 -24.63
C ALA A 71 7.06 6.37 -25.64
N MET A 72 6.71 5.10 -25.43
CA MET A 72 7.12 4.00 -26.32
C MET A 72 6.56 4.13 -27.73
N VAL A 73 5.34 4.67 -27.91
CA VAL A 73 4.82 4.97 -29.25
C VAL A 73 5.75 5.93 -30.01
N TYR A 74 6.29 6.96 -29.35
CA TYR A 74 7.23 7.87 -30.00
C TYR A 74 8.61 7.25 -30.24
N VAL A 75 9.07 6.38 -29.34
CA VAL A 75 10.29 5.57 -29.56
C VAL A 75 10.14 4.70 -30.81
N ASP A 76 8.99 4.05 -30.99
CA ASP A 76 8.72 3.20 -32.16
C ASP A 76 8.62 4.01 -33.46
N LEU A 77 8.25 5.29 -33.37
CA LEU A 77 8.23 6.24 -34.48
C LEU A 77 9.60 6.88 -34.76
N ASP A 78 10.63 6.56 -33.97
CA ASP A 78 11.96 7.20 -33.97
C ASP A 78 11.90 8.72 -33.75
N ASP A 79 10.80 9.19 -33.15
CA ASP A 79 10.59 10.58 -32.75
C ASP A 79 11.23 10.80 -31.37
N ASN A 80 12.57 10.86 -31.38
CA ASN A 80 13.39 10.93 -30.17
C ASN A 80 13.12 12.20 -29.33
N ASP A 81 12.70 13.31 -29.97
CA ASP A 81 12.36 14.55 -29.27
C ASP A 81 11.12 14.35 -28.40
N ASN A 82 10.02 13.86 -28.98
CA ASN A 82 8.79 13.60 -28.22
C ASN A 82 8.95 12.44 -27.25
N ALA A 83 9.67 11.38 -27.64
CA ALA A 83 9.96 10.26 -26.75
C ALA A 83 10.69 10.74 -25.49
N SER A 84 11.72 11.59 -25.64
CA SER A 84 12.50 12.11 -24.52
C SER A 84 11.64 12.93 -23.55
N ILE A 85 10.70 13.74 -24.05
CA ILE A 85 9.76 14.51 -23.20
C ILE A 85 8.93 13.58 -22.32
N TYR A 86 8.28 12.57 -22.92
CA TYR A 86 7.43 11.66 -22.16
C TYR A 86 8.23 10.73 -21.23
N LEU A 87 9.40 10.26 -21.67
CA LEU A 87 10.29 9.46 -20.81
C LEU A 87 10.76 10.28 -19.60
N GLN A 88 11.18 11.52 -19.80
CA GLN A 88 11.57 12.41 -18.71
C GLN A 88 10.40 12.66 -17.76
N GLN A 89 9.20 12.87 -18.27
CA GLN A 89 8.00 13.02 -17.44
C GLN A 89 7.73 11.77 -16.59
N VAL A 90 7.87 10.55 -17.15
CA VAL A 90 7.75 9.30 -16.38
C VAL A 90 8.79 9.21 -15.27
N ILE A 91 10.03 9.66 -15.53
CA ILE A 91 11.12 9.66 -14.54
C ILE A 91 10.84 10.65 -13.40
N ASP A 92 10.41 11.87 -13.73
CA ASP A 92 10.21 12.95 -12.76
C ASP A 92 9.00 12.70 -11.87
N GLU A 93 7.89 12.24 -12.45
CA GLU A 93 6.65 11.99 -11.71
C GLU A 93 6.59 10.60 -11.07
N TYR A 94 7.19 9.58 -11.70
CA TYR A 94 7.02 8.17 -11.34
C TYR A 94 8.33 7.39 -11.24
N GLY A 95 9.47 8.05 -10.98
CA GLY A 95 10.80 7.44 -10.89
C GLY A 95 10.99 6.32 -9.86
N ASN A 96 10.04 6.13 -8.94
CA ASN A 96 10.02 5.02 -7.98
C ASN A 96 9.20 3.80 -8.44
N THR A 97 8.63 3.86 -9.64
CA THR A 97 7.86 2.77 -10.27
C THR A 97 8.72 2.01 -11.29
N ASN A 98 8.27 0.83 -11.72
CA ASN A 98 8.94 0.08 -12.78
C ASN A 98 8.97 0.86 -14.10
N ALA A 99 7.88 1.56 -14.43
CA ALA A 99 7.82 2.48 -15.56
C ALA A 99 8.90 3.58 -15.47
N GLY A 100 9.07 4.21 -14.31
CA GLY A 100 10.15 5.19 -14.05
C GLY A 100 11.56 4.63 -14.20
N LEU A 101 11.78 3.40 -13.75
CA LEU A 101 13.05 2.71 -13.94
C LEU A 101 13.30 2.43 -15.42
N ASN A 102 12.34 1.81 -16.12
CA ASN A 102 12.44 1.53 -17.55
C ASN A 102 12.63 2.81 -18.38
N ALA A 103 11.95 3.90 -18.02
CA ALA A 103 12.10 5.18 -18.69
C ALA A 103 13.54 5.70 -18.64
N ASN A 104 14.27 5.48 -17.53
CA ASN A 104 15.70 5.80 -17.48
C ASN A 104 16.50 5.00 -18.52
N TYR A 105 16.24 3.70 -18.69
CA TYR A 105 16.92 2.91 -19.72
C TYR A 105 16.69 3.48 -21.13
N TYR A 106 15.44 3.75 -21.49
CA TYR A 106 15.12 4.24 -22.83
C TYR A 106 15.63 5.66 -23.08
N LEU A 107 15.56 6.56 -22.10
CA LEU A 107 16.11 7.91 -22.23
C LEU A 107 17.64 7.89 -22.32
N GLY A 108 18.29 7.06 -21.50
CA GLY A 108 19.73 6.80 -21.62
C GLY A 108 20.11 6.24 -23.00
N ARG A 109 19.29 5.34 -23.55
CA ARG A 109 19.49 4.82 -24.91
C ARG A 109 19.38 5.92 -25.96
N ILE A 110 18.39 6.81 -25.88
CA ILE A 110 18.24 7.94 -26.81
C ILE A 110 19.51 8.81 -26.79
N TYR A 111 19.94 9.26 -25.61
CA TYR A 111 21.19 10.02 -25.48
C TYR A 111 22.41 9.25 -25.99
N PHE A 112 22.46 7.94 -25.78
CA PHE A 112 23.56 7.13 -26.26
C PHE A 112 23.63 7.08 -27.79
N ILE A 113 22.49 6.89 -28.47
CA ILE A 113 22.45 6.81 -29.94
C ILE A 113 22.66 8.17 -30.61
N THR A 114 22.34 9.27 -29.93
CA THR A 114 22.63 10.63 -30.40
C THR A 114 24.07 11.10 -30.10
N GLY A 115 24.85 10.28 -29.39
CA GLY A 115 26.25 10.57 -29.05
C GLY A 115 26.44 11.42 -27.78
N GLU A 116 25.35 11.68 -27.05
CA GLU A 116 25.31 12.45 -25.81
C GLU A 116 25.64 11.56 -24.59
N TYR A 117 26.81 10.92 -24.61
CA TYR A 117 27.20 9.90 -23.63
C TYR A 117 27.22 10.40 -22.18
N GLU A 118 27.60 11.67 -21.96
CA GLU A 118 27.60 12.28 -20.62
C GLU A 118 26.20 12.35 -20.02
N MET A 119 25.17 12.52 -20.85
CA MET A 119 23.77 12.50 -20.41
C MET A 119 23.23 11.08 -20.31
N ALA A 120 23.69 10.15 -21.16
CA ALA A 120 23.26 8.76 -21.12
C ALA A 120 23.67 8.03 -19.82
N LEU A 121 24.92 8.23 -19.36
CA LEU A 121 25.49 7.53 -18.22
C LEU A 121 24.64 7.61 -16.93
N PRO A 122 24.24 8.79 -16.43
CA PRO A 122 23.45 8.87 -15.19
C PRO A 122 22.11 8.14 -15.28
N HIS A 123 21.51 8.06 -16.47
CA HIS A 123 20.27 7.31 -16.67
C HIS A 123 20.51 5.79 -16.60
N PHE A 124 21.57 5.28 -17.24
CA PHE A 124 21.93 3.87 -17.13
C PHE A 124 22.32 3.47 -15.70
N GLU A 125 23.03 4.32 -14.97
CA GLU A 125 23.35 4.06 -13.55
C GLU A 125 22.09 3.99 -12.68
N ARG A 126 21.11 4.88 -12.92
CA ARG A 126 19.82 4.85 -12.22
C ARG A 126 19.06 3.57 -12.50
N TYR A 127 19.04 3.12 -13.75
CA TYR A 127 18.44 1.85 -14.13
C TYR A 127 19.15 0.66 -13.45
N ALA A 128 20.47 0.53 -13.62
CA ALA A 128 21.25 -0.60 -13.12
C ALA A 128 21.25 -0.74 -11.57
N LYS A 129 21.03 0.35 -10.83
CA LYS A 129 20.93 0.29 -9.36
C LYS A 129 19.65 -0.41 -8.87
N LYS A 130 18.61 -0.52 -9.69
CA LYS A 130 17.26 -0.93 -9.25
C LYS A 130 16.49 -1.85 -10.21
N GLY A 131 16.91 -1.99 -11.47
CA GLY A 131 16.36 -2.91 -12.47
C GLY A 131 17.15 -4.19 -12.53
#